data_AF-A0A5M8QET0-F1
#
_entry.id   AF-A0A5M8QET0-F1
#
_cell.length_a   1.000
_cell.length_b   1.000
_cell.length_c   1.000
_cell.angle_alpha   90.00
_cell.angle_beta   90.00
_cell.angle_gamma   90.00
#
_symmetry.space_group_name_H-M   'P 1'
#
loop_
_entity.id
_entity.type
_entity.pdbx_description
1 polymer ?
#
loop_
_entity_poly.entity_id
_entity_poly.type
_entity_poly.pdbx_seq_one_letter_code
_entity_poly.pdbx_strand_id
1 'polypeptide(L)' 'MAYYDSEYATMKYFERGKLVFIQYHAFTPSEELRKILAAVLELVSTKEVVLGLGGSRNMKVIRPADRVPGSRVHWEAIP' A
#
# COMPACT_ATOMS: atom_id res chain seq x y z
N MET A 1 -0.64 15.78 7.13
CA MET A 1 -0.18 15.00 8.30
C MET A 1 0.10 13.57 7.83
N ALA A 2 1.17 12.93 8.31
CA ALA A 2 1.40 11.52 8.02
C ALA A 2 0.49 10.67 8.92
N TYR A 3 -0.29 9.77 8.32
CA TYR A 3 -1.21 8.86 9.02
C TYR A 3 -0.62 7.45 9.18
N TYR A 4 0.37 7.13 8.35
CA TYR A 4 1.18 5.93 8.47
C TYR A 4 2.58 6.27 7.97
N ASP A 5 3.59 5.81 8.68
CA ASP A 5 4.97 5.97 8.24
C ASP A 5 5.81 4.77 8.69
N SER A 6 6.41 4.09 7.72
CA SER A 6 7.34 3.00 7.94
C SER A 6 8.39 2.96 6.85
N GLU A 7 9.39 2.10 7.00
CA GLU A 7 10.40 1.86 5.97
C GLU A 7 9.79 1.34 4.65
N TYR A 8 8.57 0.80 4.69
CA TYR A 8 7.90 0.18 3.53
C TYR A 8 6.93 1.14 2.84
N ALA A 9 6.26 2.01 3.59
CA ALA A 9 5.30 2.94 3.02
C ALA A 9 5.07 4.17 3.89
N THR A 10 4.72 5.29 3.23
CA THR A 10 4.17 6.47 3.89
C THR A 10 2.76 6.74 3.38
N MET A 11 1.82 6.95 4.31
CA MET A 11 0.46 7.39 4.01
C MET A 11 0.25 8.82 4.52
N LYS A 12 -0.30 9.68 3.67
CA LYS A 12 -0.67 11.06 4.01
C LYS A 12 -2.13 11.29 3.64
N TYR A 13 -2.83 12.01 4.50
CA TYR A 13 -4.16 12.52 4.20
C TYR A 13 -4.11 14.04 4.05
N PHE A 14 -4.76 14.51 2.99
CA PHE A 14 -4.90 15.92 2.65
C PHE A 14 -6.37 16.32 2.84
N GLU A 15 -6.63 17.00 3.96
CA GLU A 15 -7.97 17.52 4.32
C GLU A 15 -8.56 18.38 3.19
N ARG A 16 -7.72 19.23 2.58
CA ARG A 16 -8.10 20.02 1.40
C ARG A 16 -8.15 19.10 0.18
N GLY A 17 -9.36 18.65 -0.13
CA GLY A 17 -9.62 17.73 -1.25
C GLY A 17 -9.92 16.30 -0.83
N LYS A 18 -9.97 15.99 0.48
CA LYS A 18 -10.38 14.68 1.00
C LYS A 18 -9.59 13.54 0.36
N LEU A 19 -8.27 13.71 0.25
CA LEU A 19 -7.40 12.83 -0.53
C LEU A 19 -6.46 12.04 0.35
N VAL A 20 -6.39 10.73 0.12
CA VAL A 20 -5.37 9.86 0.71
C VAL A 20 -4.31 9.52 -0.33
N PHE A 21 -3.04 9.68 0.04
CA PHE A 21 -1.89 9.32 -0.77
C PHE A 21 -1.06 8.28 -0.04
N ILE A 22 -0.79 7.16 -0.69
CA ILE A 22 0.07 6.08 -0.17
C ILE A 22 1.25 5.92 -1.11
N GLN A 23 2.45 6.02 -0.57
CA GLN A 23 3.70 5.83 -1.29
C GLN A 23 4.43 4.61 -0.73
N TYR A 24 4.68 3.61 -1.57
CA TYR A 24 5.48 2.44 -1.21
C TYR A 24 6.95 2.69 -1.56
N HIS A 25 7.84 2.48 -0.59
CA HIS A 25 9.27 2.74 -0.70
C HIS A 25 10.10 1.47 -0.90
N ALA A 26 9.59 0.33 -0.43
CA ALA A 26 10.30 -0.94 -0.47
C ALA A 26 9.34 -2.13 -0.69
N PHE A 27 9.94 -3.31 -0.88
CA PHE A 27 9.19 -4.57 -0.88
C PHE A 27 8.45 -4.70 0.45
N THR A 28 7.12 -4.73 0.40
CA THR A 28 6.27 -4.72 1.58
C THR A 28 5.89 -6.16 1.97
N PRO A 29 6.34 -6.69 3.11
CA PRO A 29 5.94 -8.02 3.59
C PRO A 29 4.43 -8.09 3.84
N SER A 30 3.87 -9.30 3.84
CA SER A 30 2.43 -9.50 4.03
C SER A 30 1.90 -8.95 5.36
N GLU A 31 2.70 -9.01 6.43
CA GLU A 31 2.32 -8.44 7.73
C GLU A 31 2.24 -6.92 7.68
N GLU A 32 3.20 -6.29 7.02
CA GLU A 32 3.24 -4.85 6.85
C GLU A 32 2.09 -4.37 5.96
N LEU A 33 1.78 -5.12 4.89
CA LEU A 33 0.64 -4.82 4.03
C LEU A 33 -0.67 -4.84 4.81
N ARG A 34 -0.84 -5.75 5.78
CA ARG A 34 -2.02 -5.77 6.66
C ARG A 34 -2.10 -4.54 7.54
N LYS A 35 -0.98 -4.04 8.07
CA LYS A 35 -0.95 -2.80 8.87
C LYS A 35 -1.31 -1.59 8.02
N ILE A 36 -0.76 -1.49 6.82
CA ILE A 36 -1.10 -0.42 5.87
C ILE A 36 -2.60 -0.45 5.55
N LEU A 37 -3.15 -1.63 5.25
CA LEU A 37 -4.58 -1.80 4.98
C LEU A 37 -5.44 -1.40 6.19
N ALA A 38 -5.05 -1.81 7.40
CA ALA A 38 -5.74 -1.43 8.62
C ALA A 38 -5.75 0.10 8.82
N ALA A 39 -4.61 0.77 8.57
CA ALA A 39 -4.51 2.23 8.67
C ALA A 39 -5.39 2.96 7.62
N VAL A 40 -5.51 2.40 6.41
CA VAL A 40 -6.45 2.92 5.39
C VAL A 40 -7.88 2.78 5.86
N LEU A 41 -8.27 1.61 6.39
CA LEU A 41 -9.62 1.37 6.88
C LEU A 41 -9.98 2.28 8.07
N GLU A 42 -9.04 2.51 8.97
CA GLU A 42 -9.20 3.47 10.07
C GLU A 42 -9.38 4.90 9.53
N LEU A 43 -8.57 5.32 8.54
CA LEU A 43 -8.69 6.65 7.95
C LEU A 43 -10.06 6.86 7.29
N VAL A 44 -10.52 5.93 6.44
CA VAL A 44 -11.80 6.09 5.72
C VAL A 44 -13.03 5.95 6.62
N SER A 45 -12.89 5.32 7.79
CA SER A 45 -13.97 5.24 8.78
C SER A 45 -14.09 6.51 9.64
N THR A 46 -13.01 7.28 9.76
CA THR A 46 -12.95 8.50 10.58
C THR A 46 -12.99 9.80 9.77
N LYS A 47 -12.62 9.74 8.48
CA LYS A 47 -12.53 10.88 7.58
C LYS A 47 -13.26 10.58 6.29
N GLU A 48 -13.92 11.59 5.74
CA GLU A 48 -14.48 11.50 4.40
C GLU A 48 -13.34 11.51 3.38
N VAL A 49 -13.22 10.45 2.58
CA VAL A 49 -12.20 10.32 1.54
C VAL A 49 -12.88 10.23 0.19
N VAL A 50 -12.52 11.15 -0.72
CA VAL A 50 -13.09 11.26 -2.07
C VAL A 50 -12.17 10.60 -3.11
N LEU A 51 -10.86 10.59 -2.87
CA LEU A 51 -9.89 10.05 -3.82
C LEU A 51 -8.71 9.38 -3.11
N GLY A 52 -8.40 8.15 -3.53
CA GLY A 52 -7.18 7.43 -3.15
C GLY A 52 -6.18 7.39 -4.30
N LEU A 53 -4.96 7.86 -4.06
CA LEU A 53 -3.86 7.77 -5.01
C LEU A 53 -2.75 6.89 -4.41
N GLY A 54 -2.44 5.79 -5.11
CA GLY A 54 -1.38 4.86 -4.73
C GLY A 54 -0.18 4.97 -5.68
N GLY A 55 0.98 5.34 -5.16
CA GLY A 55 2.24 5.24 -5.88
C GLY A 55 2.74 3.79 -5.87
N SER A 56 2.30 2.98 -6.83
CA SER A 56 2.59 1.54 -6.89
C SER A 56 3.88 1.18 -7.62
N ARG A 57 4.68 2.15 -8.09
CA ARG A 57 5.92 1.88 -8.86
C ARG A 57 6.88 0.89 -8.18
N ASN A 58 6.86 0.83 -6.85
CA ASN A 58 7.69 -0.10 -6.07
C ASN A 58 6.87 -1.24 -5.42
N MET A 59 5.57 -1.32 -5.70
CA MET A 59 4.67 -2.32 -5.12
C MET A 59 4.80 -3.64 -5.91
N LYS A 60 5.46 -4.64 -5.31
CA LYS A 60 5.44 -6.02 -5.81
C LYS A 60 4.57 -6.86 -4.87
N VAL A 61 3.39 -7.24 -5.33
CA VAL A 61 2.49 -8.16 -4.61
C VAL A 61 2.91 -9.59 -4.95
N ILE A 62 3.32 -10.38 -3.94
CA ILE A 62 3.42 -11.83 -4.11
C ILE A 62 2.00 -12.37 -4.09
N ARG A 63 1.48 -12.84 -5.24
CA ARG A 63 0.21 -13.54 -5.25
C ARG A 63 0.41 -14.90 -4.56
N PRO A 64 -0.57 -15.42 -3.81
CA PRO A 64 -0.49 -16.77 -3.25
C PRO A 64 -0.17 -17.85 -4.32
N ALA A 65 -0.55 -17.61 -5.58
CA ALA A 65 -0.22 -18.45 -6.73
C ALA A 65 1.27 -18.46 -7.11
N ASP A 66 2.05 -17.44 -6.71
CA ASP A 66 3.49 -17.33 -7.00
C ASP A 66 4.35 -18.10 -5.98
N ARG A 67 3.71 -18.74 -4.98
CA ARG A 67 4.35 -19.47 -3.87
C ARG A 67 4.52 -20.97 -4.15
N VAL A 68 4.71 -21.38 -5.41
CA VAL A 68 4.95 -22.79 -5.73
C VAL A 68 6.42 -23.15 -5.44
N PRO A 69 6.72 -24.16 -4.60
CA PRO A 69 8.09 -24.59 -4.36
C PRO A 69 8.73 -25.09 -5.67
N GLY A 70 9.78 -24.40 -6.13
CA GLY A 70 10.54 -24.77 -7.33
C GLY A 70 10.28 -23.95 -8.60
N SER A 71 9.32 -23.02 -8.61
CA SER A 71 9.13 -22.11 -9.75
C SER A 71 10.03 -20.87 -9.62
N ARG A 72 10.83 -20.57 -10.66
CA ARG A 72 11.44 -19.25 -10.83
C ARG A 72 10.31 -18.22 -10.83
N VAL A 73 10.29 -17.34 -9.83
CA VAL A 73 9.33 -16.24 -9.75
C VAL A 73 9.54 -15.33 -10.95
N HIS A 74 8.60 -15.37 -11.90
CA HIS A 74 8.56 -14.42 -13.00
C HIS A 74 7.87 -13.14 -12.50
N TRP A 75 8.65 -12.08 -12.42
CA TRP A 75 8.17 -10.77 -11.99
C TRP A 75 7.56 -10.06 -13.19
N GLU A 76 6.23 -9.96 -13.25
CA GLU A 76 5.57 -9.03 -14.14
C GLU A 76 5.27 -7.73 -13.38
N ALA A 77 5.79 -6.62 -13.90
CA ALA A 77 5.37 -5.30 -13.45
C ALA A 77 3.95 -5.07 -13.97
N ILE A 78 3.02 -4.74 -13.07
CA ILE A 78 1.67 -4.31 -13.46
C ILE A 78 1.81 -2.86 -13.97
N PRO A 79 1.41 -2.56 -15.23
CA PRO A 79 1.47 -1.21 -15.79
C PRO A 79 0.49 -0.25 -15.09
#